data_AF-A0A2X3IXV5-F1
#
_entry.id   AF-A0A2X3IXV5-F1
#
_cell.length_a   1.000
_cell.length_b   1.000
_cell.length_c   1.000
_cell.angle_alpha   90.00
_cell.angle_beta   90.00
_cell.angle_gamma   90.00
#
_symmetry.space_group_name_H-M   'P 1'
#
loop_
_entity.id
_entity.type
_entity.pdbx_description
1 polymer ?
#
loop_
_entity_poly.entity_id
_entity_poly.type
_entity_poly.pdbx_seq_one_letter_code
_entity_poly.pdbx_strand_id
1 'polypeptide(L)' 'MIAVDEWLRSEKPRVRMIMQVHDELVFEVHKDELDAVSKKIHELMENSTTLAVPLLVEVGSGENWDQAH' A
#
# COMPACT_ATOMS: atom_id res chain seq x y z
N MET A 1 7.77 -2.50 2.05
CA MET A 1 7.49 -2.89 3.46
C MET A 1 8.01 -1.87 4.46
N ILE A 2 9.32 -1.64 4.60
CA ILE A 2 9.90 -0.77 5.65
C ILE A 2 9.39 0.68 5.57
N ALA A 3 9.47 1.33 4.40
CA ALA A 3 9.00 2.70 4.23
C ALA A 3 7.51 2.89 4.54
N VAL A 4 6.69 1.87 4.22
CA VAL A 4 5.26 1.85 4.56
C VAL A 4 5.06 1.72 6.07
N ASP A 5 5.78 0.81 6.74
CA ASP A 5 5.70 0.66 8.20
C ASP A 5 6.14 1.93 8.95
N GLU A 6 7.17 2.62 8.46
CA GLU A 6 7.61 3.90 9.03
C GLU A 6 6.52 4.97 8.93
N TRP A 7 5.86 5.08 7.77
CA TRP A 7 4.73 5.99 7.57
C TRP A 7 3.53 5.63 8.47
N LEU A 8 3.18 4.33 8.58
CA LEU A 8 2.11 3.87 9.46
C LEU A 8 2.36 4.24 10.92
N ARG A 9 3.61 4.18 11.38
CA ARG A 9 3.98 4.56 12.76
C ARG A 9 4.00 6.06 13.00
N SER A 10 4.39 6.85 12.01
CA SER A 10 4.55 8.30 12.15
C SER A 10 3.22 9.05 12.04
N GLU A 11 2.43 8.76 11.00
CA GLU A 11 1.18 9.48 10.72
C GLU A 11 -0.05 8.82 11.35
N LYS A 12 0.05 7.53 11.72
CA LYS A 12 -1.03 6.73 12.33
C LYS A 12 -2.39 6.83 11.60
N PRO A 13 -2.42 6.66 10.27
CA PRO A 13 -3.69 6.60 9.52
C PRO A 13 -4.53 5.37 9.91
N ARG A 14 -5.82 5.35 9.56
CA ARG A 14 -6.72 4.21 9.82
C ARG A 14 -6.55 3.13 8.75
N VAL A 15 -5.35 2.57 8.68
CA VAL A 15 -4.97 1.46 7.80
C VAL A 15 -4.04 0.49 8.54
N ARG A 16 -4.13 -0.79 8.18
CA ARG A 16 -3.25 -1.84 8.68
C ARG A 16 -2.75 -2.72 7.54
N MET A 17 -1.43 -2.94 7.48
CA MET A 17 -0.87 -4.00 6.63
C MET A 17 -1.12 -5.36 7.29
N ILE A 18 -1.80 -6.26 6.59
CA ILE A 18 -2.24 -7.56 7.13
C ILE A 18 -1.49 -8.75 6.54
N MET A 19 -1.06 -8.67 5.27
CA MET A 19 -0.37 -9.77 4.60
C MET A 19 0.69 -9.25 3.61
N GLN A 20 1.66 -10.10 3.35
CA GLN A 20 2.56 -10.00 2.21
C GLN A 20 2.56 -11.37 1.52
N VAL A 21 2.43 -11.37 0.19
CA VAL A 21 2.48 -12.59 -0.61
C VAL A 21 3.08 -12.26 -1.97
N HIS A 22 4.11 -13.01 -2.38
CA HIS A 22 4.89 -12.73 -3.58
C HIS A 22 5.41 -11.27 -3.60
N ASP A 23 4.88 -10.44 -4.50
CA ASP A 23 5.17 -9.04 -4.73
C ASP A 23 4.07 -8.08 -4.21
N GLU A 24 3.01 -8.62 -3.60
CA GLU A 24 1.87 -7.88 -3.11
C GLU A 24 1.94 -7.58 -1.61
N LEU A 25 1.41 -6.40 -1.24
CA LEU A 25 1.13 -6.02 0.14
C LEU A 25 -0.38 -5.80 0.30
N VAL A 26 -1.00 -6.50 1.24
CA VAL A 26 -2.45 -6.43 1.47
C VAL A 26 -2.74 -5.59 2.71
N PHE A 27 -3.70 -4.69 2.59
CA PHE A 27 -4.08 -3.75 3.63
C PHE A 27 -5.57 -3.78 3.92
N GLU A 28 -5.94 -3.57 5.17
CA GLU A 28 -7.28 -3.13 5.55
C GLU A 28 -7.26 -1.61 5.74
N VAL A 29 -8.14 -0.91 5.02
CA VAL A 29 -8.19 0.56 5.00
C VAL A 29 -9.59 1.02 5.39
N HIS A 30 -9.69 2.03 6.26
CA HIS A 30 -10.98 2.66 6.52
C HIS A 30 -11.49 3.35 5.24
N LYS A 31 -12.72 3.05 4.82
CA LYS A 31 -13.29 3.54 3.55
C LYS A 31 -13.14 5.05 3.29
N ASP A 32 -13.28 5.87 4.32
CA ASP A 32 -13.17 7.34 4.22
C ASP A 32 -11.72 7.82 3.91
N GLU A 33 -10.73 6.96 4.05
CA GLU A 33 -9.30 7.26 3.81
C GLU A 33 -8.74 6.53 2.60
N LEU A 34 -9.57 5.75 1.87
CA LEU A 34 -9.14 4.87 0.79
C LEU A 34 -8.28 5.60 -0.25
N ASP A 35 -8.77 6.70 -0.82
CA ASP A 35 -8.07 7.43 -1.87
C ASP A 35 -6.70 7.98 -1.40
N ALA A 36 -6.67 8.56 -0.20
CA ALA A 36 -5.46 9.16 0.36
C ALA A 36 -4.41 8.10 0.70
N VAL A 37 -4.84 6.99 1.31
CA VAL A 37 -3.99 5.86 1.68
C VAL A 37 -3.45 5.15 0.44
N SER A 38 -4.32 4.85 -0.54
CA SER A 38 -3.93 4.20 -1.79
C SER A 38 -2.86 4.98 -2.54
N LYS A 39 -3.06 6.30 -2.68
CA LYS A 39 -2.05 7.17 -3.30
C LYS A 39 -0.73 7.15 -2.55
N LYS A 40 -0.77 7.22 -1.22
CA LYS A 40 0.43 7.23 -0.39
C LYS A 40 1.19 5.92 -0.45
N ILE A 41 0.50 4.78 -0.42
CA ILE A 41 1.10 3.45 -0.53
C ILE A 41 1.76 3.29 -1.91
N HIS A 42 1.08 3.69 -2.98
CA HIS A 42 1.64 3.67 -4.34
C HIS A 42 2.95 4.46 -4.40
N GLU A 43 2.94 5.73 -3.95
CA GLU A 43 4.13 6.58 -3.92
C GLU A 43 5.27 5.95 -3.12
N LEU A 44 4.99 5.40 -1.94
CA LEU A 44 6.00 4.78 -1.08
C LEU A 44 6.59 3.51 -1.69
N MET A 45 5.78 2.68 -2.35
CA MET A 45 6.24 1.42 -2.94
C MET A 45 7.05 1.66 -4.21
N GLU A 46 6.54 2.49 -5.12
CA GLU A 46 7.16 2.75 -6.42
C GLU A 46 8.51 3.47 -6.27
N ASN A 47 8.62 4.36 -5.27
CA ASN A 47 9.83 5.15 -5.01
C ASN A 47 10.73 4.55 -3.91
N SER A 48 10.43 3.33 -3.43
CA SER A 48 11.19 2.72 -2.34
C SER A 48 12.64 2.37 -2.71
N THR A 49 12.97 2.28 -4.00
CA THR A 49 14.31 1.97 -4.50
C THR A 49 14.49 2.56 -5.89
N THR A 50 15.70 3.04 -6.19
CA THR A 50 16.05 3.48 -7.54
C THR A 50 16.58 2.29 -8.34
N LEU A 51 15.90 1.98 -9.45
CA LEU A 51 16.30 0.94 -10.40
C LEU A 51 16.49 1.53 -11.78
N ALA A 52 17.23 0.84 -12.64
CA ALA A 52 17.44 1.26 -14.04
C ALA A 52 16.15 1.20 -14.89
N VAL A 53 15.18 0.38 -14.46
CA VAL A 53 13.84 0.28 -15.03
C VAL A 53 12.86 0.78 -13.96
N PRO A 54 11.89 1.64 -14.30
CA PRO A 54 10.92 2.13 -13.32
C PRO A 54 10.12 0.96 -12.74
N LEU A 55 9.97 0.95 -11.43
CA LEU A 55 9.01 0.08 -10.77
C LEU A 55 7.61 0.59 -11.09
N LEU A 56 6.67 -0.32 -11.25
CA LEU A 56 5.25 -0.02 -11.40
C LEU A 56 4.54 -0.67 -10.22
N VAL A 57 3.61 0.06 -9.61
CA VAL A 57 2.76 -0.44 -8.53
C VAL A 57 1.32 -0.30 -8.97
N GLU A 58 0.57 -1.40 -8.96
CA GLU A 58 -0.87 -1.37 -9.17
C GLU A 58 -1.58 -1.40 -7.81
N VAL A 59 -2.70 -0.68 -7.71
CA VAL A 59 -3.51 -0.62 -6.48
C VAL A 59 -4.95 -0.94 -6.84
N GLY A 60 -5.46 -2.03 -6.28
CA GLY A 60 -6.88 -2.39 -6.31
C GLY A 60 -7.51 -2.35 -4.92
N SER A 61 -8.84 -2.31 -4.88
CA SER A 61 -9.62 -2.25 -3.64
C SER A 61 -10.98 -2.92 -3.82
N GLY A 62 -11.45 -3.62 -2.80
CA GLY A 62 -12.72 -4.33 -2.82
C GLY A 62 -13.14 -4.80 -1.44
N GLU A 63 -14.32 -5.40 -1.33
CA GLU A 63 -14.88 -5.88 -0.05
C GLU A 63 -14.21 -7.16 0.45
N ASN A 64 -13.43 -7.82 -0.42
CA ASN A 64 -12.60 -8.96 -0.10
C ASN A 64 -11.37 -8.95 -1.01
N TRP A 65 -10.43 -9.84 -0.72
CA TRP A 65 -9.16 -9.89 -1.44
C TRP A 65 -9.33 -10.20 -2.94
N ASP A 66 -10.25 -11.09 -3.31
CA ASP A 66 -10.52 -11.44 -4.73
C ASP A 66 -11.04 -10.25 -5.55
N GLN A 67 -11.74 -9.30 -4.93
CA GLN A 67 -12.18 -8.06 -5.58
C GLN A 67 -11.11 -6.96 -5.62
N ALA A 68 -10.13 -7.04 -4.73
CA ALA A 68 -9.06 -6.05 -4.60
C ALA A 68 -7.82 -6.40 -5.44
N HIS A 69 -7.70 -7.65 -5.87
CA HIS A 69 -6.71 -8.14 -6.82
C HIS A 69 -7.19 -7.87 -8.26
#